data_AF-A0A6V8MXL8-F1
#
_entry.id   AF-A0A6V8MXL8-F1
#
_cell.length_a   1.000
_cell.length_b   1.000
_cell.length_c   1.000
_cell.angle_alpha   90.00
_cell.angle_beta   90.00
_cell.angle_gamma   90.00
#
_symmetry.space_group_name_H-M   'P 1'
#
loop_
_entity.id
_entity.type
_entity.pdbx_description
1 polymer ?
#
loop_
_entity_poly.entity_id
_entity_poly.type
_entity_poly.pdbx_seq_one_letter_code
_entity_poly.pdbx_strand_id
1 'polypeptide(L)'
;MGDVRWNNKSWWRCITQRKQDIADSFAHGFCAEAKFQQKLVQERRRADRAGKPLLVMVIAAGSVAKDEGQLFLPSLANMLRGCLRETDIAGALGEEGIGVILTEVAAEKIPDAKRVVATKVREMLEAKYGEALAGRVAIAFRIYPETGGDDDAFDMIFYPDITSDSIGKSTGMVVKRVIDLAGAVMSLLLLAPIFVIVPLAIKFTSKGPIFFIQERYGLNGVKFRLFKFRSMFVNNDDLIHRQFVKQLIDGSIDEGEDTVYKITSDPRVTAVGKLLRAYSLDELPQLFNVLKGEMSLVGPRPPIHYEVENYSGWQRNRLIGKRPGITGAWQVSGRSSTTFDEMVRLDLHYLRSWSVMLDVKIILLTPFVVLRCRGAY
;
A
#
# COMPACT_ATOMS: atom_id res chain seq x y z
N MET A 1 18.91 -29.83 -7.02
CA MET A 1 18.32 -28.65 -7.66
C MET A 1 17.57 -27.88 -6.59
N GLY A 2 18.32 -27.13 -5.78
CA GLY A 2 17.82 -26.51 -4.55
C GLY A 2 17.35 -25.08 -4.80
N ASP A 3 16.25 -24.73 -4.12
CA ASP A 3 15.66 -23.40 -4.01
C ASP A 3 16.68 -22.27 -4.12
N VAL A 4 16.43 -21.37 -5.08
CA VAL A 4 16.96 -20.01 -5.07
C VAL A 4 16.60 -19.44 -3.70
N ARG A 5 17.58 -19.21 -2.84
CA ARG A 5 17.38 -18.63 -1.50
C ARG A 5 16.69 -17.28 -1.64
N TRP A 6 15.38 -17.28 -1.49
CA TRP A 6 14.55 -16.11 -1.28
C TRP A 6 14.94 -15.52 0.07
N ASN A 7 15.88 -14.58 0.08
CA ASN A 7 16.12 -13.78 1.27
C ASN A 7 15.00 -12.74 1.34
N ASN A 8 13.83 -13.16 1.86
CA ASN A 8 12.68 -12.31 2.17
C ASN A 8 12.95 -11.44 3.42
N LYS A 9 14.21 -11.08 3.67
CA LYS A 9 14.58 -10.13 4.71
C LYS A 9 14.55 -8.74 4.12
N SER A 10 13.77 -7.92 4.78
CA SER A 10 13.60 -6.47 4.69
C SER A 10 14.92 -5.71 4.86
N TRP A 11 15.86 -5.87 3.91
CA TRP A 11 17.14 -5.16 3.88
C TRP A 11 17.03 -3.67 3.52
N TRP A 12 15.85 -3.21 3.11
CA TRP A 12 15.63 -1.83 2.66
C TRP A 12 15.21 -0.84 3.77
N ARG A 13 15.24 -1.26 5.05
CA ARG A 13 15.07 -0.35 6.19
C ARG A 13 16.35 0.46 6.42
N CYS A 14 16.61 1.40 5.52
CA CYS A 14 17.43 2.60 5.65
C CYS A 14 18.03 2.90 4.27
N ILE A 15 17.36 3.74 3.49
CA ILE A 15 18.08 4.64 2.58
C ILE A 15 18.78 5.63 3.50
N THR A 16 19.95 5.22 4.03
CA THR A 16 20.82 6.08 4.82
C THR A 16 21.45 7.09 3.88
N GLN A 17 21.39 8.36 4.30
CA GLN A 17 22.01 9.49 3.66
C GLN A 17 23.51 9.25 3.45
N ARG A 18 23.91 8.81 2.26
CA ARG A 18 25.16 9.25 1.63
C ARG A 18 24.89 9.57 0.17
N LYS A 19 24.65 10.85 -0.09
CA LYS A 19 24.93 11.44 -1.40
C LYS A 19 26.45 11.36 -1.58
N GLN A 20 26.93 10.32 -2.22
CA GLN A 20 28.31 10.29 -2.69
C GLN A 20 28.30 9.69 -4.09
N ASP A 21 28.12 10.58 -5.08
CA ASP A 21 28.81 10.62 -6.37
C ASP A 21 29.19 9.29 -7.07
N ILE A 22 28.37 8.24 -6.98
CA ILE A 22 28.50 7.09 -7.90
C ILE A 22 28.07 7.51 -9.32
N ALA A 23 27.40 8.67 -9.46
CA ALA A 23 26.85 9.19 -10.72
C ALA A 23 27.90 9.39 -11.83
N ASP A 24 29.14 9.73 -11.48
CA ASP A 24 30.18 10.05 -12.48
C ASP A 24 30.97 8.82 -12.94
N SER A 25 30.77 7.65 -12.32
CA SER A 25 31.47 6.40 -12.66
C SER A 25 30.64 5.44 -13.51
N PHE A 26 29.35 5.69 -13.71
CA PHE A 26 28.51 4.86 -14.58
C PHE A 26 28.69 5.28 -16.05
N ALA A 27 28.97 4.29 -16.91
CA ALA A 27 29.15 4.51 -18.34
C ALA A 27 27.90 5.07 -19.04
N HIS A 28 28.09 5.63 -20.25
CA HIS A 28 26.99 6.10 -21.10
C HIS A 28 25.89 5.04 -21.27
N GLY A 29 24.66 5.39 -20.90
CA GLY A 29 23.47 4.52 -20.98
C GLY A 29 22.92 4.06 -19.62
N PHE A 30 23.70 4.17 -18.55
CA PHE A 30 23.22 3.92 -17.18
C PHE A 30 22.78 5.22 -16.51
N CYS A 31 21.60 5.21 -15.90
CA CYS A 31 21.08 6.36 -15.18
C CYS A 31 21.59 6.38 -13.74
N ALA A 32 21.97 7.56 -13.26
CA ALA A 32 22.06 7.81 -11.82
C ALA A 32 20.73 7.50 -11.14
N GLU A 33 20.77 7.13 -9.87
CA GLU A 33 19.60 6.65 -9.12
C GLU A 33 18.39 7.59 -9.22
N ALA A 34 18.58 8.90 -9.03
CA ALA A 34 17.49 9.87 -9.12
C ALA A 34 16.81 9.88 -10.50
N LYS A 35 17.60 9.76 -11.58
CA LYS A 35 17.08 9.71 -12.96
C LYS A 35 16.38 8.38 -13.24
N PHE A 36 16.93 7.28 -12.72
CA PHE A 36 16.30 5.95 -12.80
C PHE A 36 14.95 5.92 -12.08
N GLN A 37 14.89 6.42 -10.84
CA GLN A 37 13.66 6.53 -10.06
C GLN A 37 12.61 7.41 -10.77
N GLN A 38 13.02 8.53 -11.39
CA GLN A 38 12.12 9.37 -12.18
C GLN A 38 11.55 8.61 -13.38
N LYS A 39 12.39 7.85 -14.10
CA LYS A 39 11.95 7.00 -15.22
C LYS A 39 11.02 5.88 -14.77
N LEU A 40 11.32 5.25 -13.64
CA LEU A 40 10.47 4.23 -13.03
C LEU A 40 9.06 4.77 -12.73
N VAL A 41 8.96 5.96 -12.14
CA VAL A 41 7.66 6.60 -11.87
C VAL A 41 6.90 6.92 -13.16
N GLN A 42 7.61 7.38 -14.20
CA GLN A 42 7.00 7.67 -15.51
C GLN A 42 6.46 6.40 -16.18
N GLU A 43 7.27 5.35 -16.26
CA GLU A 43 6.86 4.08 -16.88
C GLU A 43 5.77 3.37 -16.06
N ARG A 44 5.81 3.45 -14.72
CA ARG A 44 4.73 2.97 -13.84
C ARG A 44 3.40 3.66 -14.16
N ARG A 45 3.40 4.99 -14.25
CA ARG A 45 2.19 5.76 -14.59
C ARG A 45 1.71 5.50 -16.02
N ARG A 46 2.63 5.22 -16.96
CA ARG A 46 2.28 4.83 -18.33
C ARG A 46 1.63 3.45 -18.36
N ALA A 47 2.21 2.48 -17.65
CA ALA A 47 1.69 1.13 -17.48
C ALA A 47 0.26 1.14 -16.92
N ASP A 48 0.02 1.93 -15.86
CA ASP A 48 -1.31 2.17 -15.29
C ASP A 48 -2.32 2.65 -16.33
N ARG A 49 -1.98 3.72 -17.07
CA ARG A 49 -2.89 4.30 -18.07
C ARG A 49 -3.15 3.39 -19.25
N ALA A 50 -2.14 2.61 -19.64
CA ALA A 50 -2.23 1.69 -20.78
C ALA A 50 -2.88 0.35 -20.40
N GLY A 51 -3.08 0.06 -19.12
CA GLY A 51 -3.52 -1.25 -18.64
C GLY A 51 -2.52 -2.38 -18.97
N LYS A 52 -1.24 -2.05 -19.13
CA LYS A 52 -0.19 -3.01 -19.50
C LYS A 52 0.77 -3.19 -18.33
N PRO A 53 1.20 -4.43 -18.02
CA PRO A 53 2.15 -4.64 -16.96
C PRO A 53 3.54 -4.09 -17.31
N LEU A 54 4.26 -3.64 -16.29
CA LEU A 54 5.65 -3.21 -16.34
C LEU A 54 6.51 -4.25 -15.61
N LEU A 55 7.56 -4.72 -16.27
CA LEU A 55 8.51 -5.67 -15.69
C LEU A 55 9.78 -4.91 -15.27
N VAL A 56 10.15 -5.04 -14.00
CA VAL A 56 11.40 -4.47 -13.46
C VAL A 56 12.25 -5.60 -12.91
N MET A 57 13.47 -5.69 -13.41
CA MET A 57 14.52 -6.56 -12.90
C MET A 57 15.37 -5.77 -11.90
N VAL A 58 15.64 -6.38 -10.75
CA VAL A 58 16.50 -5.85 -9.70
C VAL A 58 17.65 -6.82 -9.51
N ILE A 59 18.86 -6.31 -9.68
CA ILE A 59 20.09 -7.07 -9.44
C ILE A 59 20.71 -6.50 -8.18
N ALA A 60 20.72 -7.28 -7.11
CA ALA A 60 21.30 -6.92 -5.83
C ALA A 60 22.63 -7.64 -5.63
N ALA A 61 23.72 -6.87 -5.59
CA ALA A 61 25.06 -7.37 -5.34
C ALA A 61 25.33 -7.60 -3.84
N GLY A 62 24.57 -6.97 -2.94
CA GLY A 62 24.71 -7.15 -1.50
C GLY A 62 26.13 -6.85 -1.02
N SER A 63 26.66 -7.70 -0.15
CA SER A 63 28.04 -7.60 0.35
C SER A 63 29.12 -7.71 -0.74
N VAL A 64 28.81 -8.28 -1.91
CA VAL A 64 29.78 -8.39 -3.01
C VAL A 64 30.21 -7.01 -3.51
N ALA A 65 29.29 -6.04 -3.56
CA ALA A 65 29.64 -4.68 -3.97
C ALA A 65 30.62 -4.01 -2.99
N LYS A 66 30.62 -4.44 -1.71
CA LYS A 66 31.55 -3.95 -0.68
C LYS A 66 32.88 -4.68 -0.75
N ASP A 67 32.85 -5.99 -0.95
CA ASP A 67 34.05 -6.85 -0.99
C ASP A 67 34.92 -6.58 -2.22
N GLU A 68 34.31 -6.41 -3.40
CA GLU A 68 35.00 -6.19 -4.69
C GLU A 68 35.33 -4.71 -4.96
N GLY A 69 34.86 -3.81 -4.09
CA GLY A 69 35.10 -2.38 -4.17
C GLY A 69 34.22 -1.63 -5.17
N GLN A 70 34.45 -0.32 -5.25
CA GLN A 70 33.54 0.65 -5.90
C GLN A 70 33.36 0.45 -7.41
N LEU A 71 34.27 -0.28 -8.09
CA LEU A 71 34.21 -0.51 -9.53
C LEU A 71 33.31 -1.70 -9.92
N PHE A 72 32.85 -2.50 -8.96
CA PHE A 72 32.04 -3.69 -9.26
C PHE A 72 30.71 -3.34 -9.94
N LEU A 73 29.95 -2.39 -9.38
CA LEU A 73 28.65 -1.99 -9.96
C LEU A 73 28.78 -1.35 -11.35
N PRO A 74 29.73 -0.42 -11.62
CA PRO A 74 30.00 0.04 -12.98
C PRO A 74 30.39 -1.09 -13.96
N SER A 75 31.22 -2.04 -13.51
CA SER A 75 31.65 -3.17 -14.33
C SER A 75 30.51 -4.16 -14.63
N LEU A 76 29.61 -4.35 -13.67
CA LEU A 76 28.38 -5.12 -13.82
C LEU A 76 27.39 -4.42 -14.76
N ALA A 77 27.20 -3.11 -14.60
CA ALA A 77 26.38 -2.28 -15.48
C ALA A 77 26.84 -2.41 -16.94
N ASN A 78 28.15 -2.28 -17.20
CA ASN A 78 28.71 -2.44 -18.55
C ASN A 78 28.44 -3.82 -19.15
N MET A 79 28.54 -4.88 -18.35
CA MET A 79 28.22 -6.25 -18.78
C MET A 79 26.75 -6.39 -19.18
N LEU A 80 25.83 -5.82 -18.39
CA LEU A 80 24.40 -5.91 -18.64
C LEU A 80 24.00 -5.25 -19.97
N ARG A 81 24.72 -4.21 -20.42
CA ARG A 81 24.44 -3.53 -21.70
C ARG A 81 24.42 -4.49 -22.89
N GLY A 82 25.24 -5.54 -22.91
CA GLY A 82 25.24 -6.55 -23.98
C GLY A 82 23.98 -7.44 -24.01
N CYS A 83 23.13 -7.35 -22.99
CA CYS A 83 21.92 -8.15 -22.86
C CYS A 83 20.63 -7.36 -22.91
N LEU A 84 20.69 -6.06 -22.65
CA LEU A 84 19.52 -5.19 -22.63
C LEU A 84 19.24 -4.63 -24.02
N ARG A 85 17.95 -4.42 -24.32
CA ARG A 85 17.53 -3.73 -25.55
C ARG A 85 17.84 -2.24 -25.42
N GLU A 86 17.93 -1.55 -26.55
CA GLU A 86 18.10 -0.08 -26.55
C GLU A 86 16.96 0.65 -25.85
N THR A 87 15.76 0.06 -25.83
CA THR A 87 14.58 0.62 -25.17
C THR A 87 14.55 0.35 -23.66
N ASP A 88 15.35 -0.59 -23.17
CA ASP A 88 15.39 -0.92 -21.74
C ASP A 88 16.16 0.17 -20.97
N ILE A 89 15.65 0.54 -19.80
CA ILE A 89 16.22 1.62 -19.00
C ILE A 89 16.92 0.98 -17.80
N ALA A 90 18.25 1.12 -17.72
CA ALA A 90 19.04 0.64 -16.60
C ALA A 90 19.60 1.80 -15.76
N GLY A 91 19.73 1.58 -14.46
CA GLY A 91 20.30 2.58 -13.55
C GLY A 91 20.62 2.04 -12.17
N ALA A 92 21.31 2.87 -11.39
CA ALA A 92 21.64 2.56 -10.00
C ALA A 92 20.38 2.49 -9.13
N LEU A 93 20.39 1.61 -8.14
CA LEU A 93 19.29 1.40 -7.21
C LEU A 93 19.85 1.13 -5.80
N GLY A 94 19.92 2.17 -4.97
CA GLY A 94 20.69 2.17 -3.72
C GLY A 94 22.20 1.97 -3.94
N GLU A 95 22.91 1.68 -2.85
CA GLU A 95 24.38 1.52 -2.86
C GLU A 95 24.85 0.16 -3.40
N GLU A 96 23.96 -0.84 -3.47
CA GLU A 96 24.35 -2.24 -3.73
C GLU A 96 23.55 -2.88 -4.89
N GLY A 97 22.84 -2.08 -5.69
CA GLY A 97 21.87 -2.59 -6.65
C GLY A 97 21.85 -1.87 -8.00
N ILE A 98 21.42 -2.62 -9.02
CA ILE A 98 21.09 -2.12 -10.35
C ILE A 98 19.63 -2.45 -10.63
N GLY A 99 18.86 -1.43 -11.02
CA GLY A 99 17.51 -1.58 -11.53
C GLY A 99 17.50 -1.56 -13.05
N VAL A 100 16.67 -2.41 -13.65
CA VAL A 100 16.43 -2.44 -15.09
C VAL A 100 14.93 -2.49 -15.36
N ILE A 101 14.43 -1.49 -16.07
CA ILE A 101 13.05 -1.43 -16.56
C ILE A 101 13.02 -2.09 -17.94
N LEU A 102 12.37 -3.25 -18.03
CA LEU A 102 12.18 -3.97 -19.28
C LEU A 102 10.92 -3.43 -19.96
N THR A 103 11.12 -2.67 -21.04
CA THR A 103 10.02 -1.94 -21.69
C THR A 103 9.23 -2.84 -22.65
N GLU A 104 7.93 -2.56 -22.77
CA GLU A 104 7.02 -3.18 -23.75
C GLU A 104 6.96 -4.73 -23.71
N VAL A 105 7.10 -5.33 -22.54
CA VAL A 105 6.92 -6.78 -22.37
C VAL A 105 5.42 -7.10 -22.32
N ALA A 106 4.93 -7.83 -23.33
CA ALA A 106 3.55 -8.32 -23.32
C ALA A 106 3.30 -9.23 -22.10
N ALA A 107 2.13 -9.09 -21.46
CA ALA A 107 1.78 -9.80 -20.22
C ALA A 107 2.02 -11.32 -20.30
N GLU A 108 1.58 -11.92 -21.40
CA GLU A 108 1.71 -13.37 -21.69
C GLU A 108 3.17 -13.82 -21.78
N LYS A 109 4.08 -12.93 -22.18
CA LYS A 109 5.51 -13.22 -22.37
C LYS A 109 6.34 -12.95 -21.11
N ILE A 110 5.75 -12.44 -20.03
CA ILE A 110 6.50 -12.11 -18.81
C ILE A 110 7.22 -13.33 -18.22
N PRO A 111 6.60 -14.52 -18.05
CA PRO A 111 7.29 -15.68 -17.48
C PRO A 111 8.53 -16.08 -18.31
N ASP A 112 8.40 -16.09 -19.63
CA ASP A 112 9.50 -16.40 -20.54
C ASP A 112 10.57 -15.31 -20.53
N ALA A 113 10.18 -14.04 -20.56
CA ALA A 113 11.11 -12.91 -20.48
C ALA A 113 11.93 -12.95 -19.19
N LYS A 114 11.30 -13.22 -18.04
CA LYS A 114 11.99 -13.41 -16.76
C LYS A 114 13.05 -14.52 -16.87
N ARG A 115 12.67 -15.69 -17.37
CA ARG A 115 13.57 -16.84 -17.50
C ARG A 115 14.74 -16.54 -18.43
N VAL A 116 14.47 -16.06 -19.64
CA VAL A 116 15.50 -15.80 -20.66
C VAL A 116 16.49 -14.74 -20.18
N VAL A 117 16.00 -13.63 -19.63
CA VAL A 117 16.86 -12.55 -19.13
C VAL A 117 17.66 -13.03 -17.91
N ALA A 118 17.03 -13.75 -16.97
CA ALA A 118 17.72 -14.27 -15.80
C ALA A 118 18.86 -15.23 -16.16
N THR A 119 18.60 -16.20 -17.05
CA THR A 119 19.61 -17.16 -17.51
C THR A 119 20.77 -16.45 -18.18
N LYS A 120 20.49 -15.52 -19.10
CA LYS A 120 21.53 -14.77 -19.81
C LYS A 120 22.39 -13.92 -18.86
N VAL A 121 21.77 -13.26 -17.88
CA VAL A 121 22.50 -12.48 -16.87
C VAL A 121 23.35 -13.40 -15.96
N ARG A 122 22.83 -14.57 -15.58
CA ARG A 122 23.57 -15.57 -14.78
C ARG A 122 24.79 -16.09 -15.51
N GLU A 123 24.65 -16.51 -16.77
CA GLU A 123 25.75 -17.02 -17.60
C GLU A 123 26.87 -15.96 -17.75
N MET A 124 26.52 -14.70 -17.95
CA MET A 124 27.51 -13.63 -18.03
C MET A 124 28.22 -13.35 -16.70
N LEU A 125 27.49 -13.41 -15.58
CA LEU A 125 28.07 -13.26 -14.24
C LEU A 125 29.07 -14.38 -13.96
N GLU A 126 28.71 -15.62 -14.27
CA GLU A 126 29.55 -16.81 -14.09
C GLU A 126 30.79 -16.75 -14.98
N ALA A 127 30.63 -16.36 -16.25
CA ALA A 127 31.73 -16.23 -17.19
C ALA A 127 32.75 -15.15 -16.78
N LYS A 128 32.30 -14.05 -16.18
CA LYS A 128 33.16 -12.90 -15.83
C LYS A 128 33.76 -12.98 -14.43
N TYR A 129 33.00 -13.47 -13.45
CA TYR A 129 33.38 -13.44 -12.03
C TYR A 129 33.43 -14.81 -11.36
N GLY A 130 33.12 -15.89 -12.10
CA GLY A 130 33.07 -17.25 -11.57
C GLY A 130 31.78 -17.57 -10.80
N GLU A 131 31.53 -18.86 -10.63
CA GLU A 131 30.30 -19.39 -10.04
C GLU A 131 30.08 -18.94 -8.59
N ALA A 132 31.15 -18.88 -7.79
CA ALA A 132 31.07 -18.51 -6.37
C ALA A 132 30.57 -17.07 -6.15
N LEU A 133 31.05 -16.12 -6.96
CA LEU A 133 30.62 -14.73 -6.87
C LEU A 133 29.25 -14.52 -7.52
N ALA A 134 29.02 -15.15 -8.67
CA ALA A 134 27.73 -15.11 -9.33
C ALA A 134 26.60 -15.58 -8.40
N GLY A 135 26.79 -16.68 -7.66
CA GLY A 135 25.82 -17.22 -6.70
C GLY A 135 25.46 -16.25 -5.56
N ARG A 136 26.32 -15.29 -5.23
CA ARG A 136 26.07 -14.26 -4.20
C ARG A 136 25.25 -13.07 -4.71
N VAL A 137 25.21 -12.86 -6.03
CA VAL A 137 24.37 -11.82 -6.65
C VAL A 137 22.93 -12.33 -6.76
N ALA A 138 21.99 -11.59 -6.21
CA ALA A 138 20.56 -11.89 -6.30
C ALA A 138 19.94 -11.18 -7.49
N ILE A 139 19.13 -11.91 -8.27
CA ILE A 139 18.34 -11.36 -9.37
C ILE A 139 16.87 -11.56 -9.01
N ALA A 140 16.14 -10.47 -8.88
CA ALA A 140 14.72 -10.47 -8.57
C ALA A 140 13.96 -9.80 -9.72
N PHE A 141 12.76 -10.30 -10.00
CA PHE A 141 11.84 -9.65 -10.91
C PHE A 141 10.61 -9.19 -10.16
N ARG A 142 10.08 -8.06 -10.61
CA ARG A 142 8.89 -7.46 -10.06
C ARG A 142 7.98 -7.00 -11.19
N ILE A 143 6.68 -7.16 -10.99
CA ILE A 143 5.66 -6.81 -11.98
C ILE A 143 4.78 -5.73 -11.37
N TYR A 144 4.55 -4.68 -12.13
CA TYR A 144 3.58 -3.64 -11.82
C TYR A 144 2.42 -3.67 -12.84
N PRO A 145 1.16 -3.39 -12.49
CA PRO A 145 0.66 -3.21 -11.12
C PRO A 145 0.90 -4.48 -10.31
N GLU A 146 1.32 -4.31 -9.06
CA GLU A 146 1.59 -5.46 -8.19
C GLU A 146 0.28 -6.21 -7.98
N THR A 147 0.24 -7.48 -8.38
CA THR A 147 -0.98 -8.31 -8.28
C THR A 147 -1.18 -8.92 -6.89
N GLY A 148 -0.38 -8.52 -5.90
CA GLY A 148 -0.31 -9.19 -4.60
C GLY A 148 0.47 -10.50 -4.74
N GLY A 149 1.75 -10.48 -4.35
CA GLY A 149 2.52 -11.71 -4.17
C GLY A 149 2.07 -12.46 -2.90
N ASP A 150 2.80 -13.51 -2.50
CA ASP A 150 2.45 -14.36 -1.34
C ASP A 150 2.19 -13.60 -0.01
N ASP A 151 2.74 -12.39 0.14
CA ASP A 151 2.58 -11.54 1.33
C ASP A 151 1.73 -10.25 1.09
N ASP A 152 1.22 -10.02 -0.13
CA ASP A 152 0.45 -8.83 -0.59
C ASP A 152 1.06 -7.42 -0.31
N ALA A 153 2.23 -7.35 0.33
CA ALA A 153 2.88 -6.10 0.67
C ALA A 153 3.50 -5.45 -0.57
N PHE A 154 3.33 -4.14 -0.70
CA PHE A 154 3.89 -3.36 -1.80
C PHE A 154 5.41 -3.31 -1.72
N ASP A 155 6.08 -3.47 -2.86
CA ASP A 155 7.52 -3.23 -2.95
C ASP A 155 7.78 -1.73 -3.13
N MET A 156 8.26 -1.09 -2.06
CA MET A 156 8.49 0.36 -1.99
C MET A 156 9.46 0.88 -3.07
N ILE A 157 10.23 -0.01 -3.69
CA ILE A 157 11.12 0.30 -4.80
C ILE A 157 10.40 0.91 -6.00
N PHE A 158 9.12 0.55 -6.22
CA PHE A 158 8.28 1.12 -7.29
C PHE A 158 7.67 2.47 -6.97
N TYR A 159 7.75 2.88 -5.71
CA TYR A 159 7.08 4.08 -5.21
C TYR A 159 8.08 5.10 -4.66
N PRO A 160 9.15 5.46 -5.40
CA PRO A 160 10.12 6.45 -4.95
C PRO A 160 9.49 7.84 -4.82
N ASP A 161 8.42 8.12 -5.58
CA ASP A 161 7.64 9.36 -5.47
C ASP A 161 6.85 9.47 -4.16
N ILE A 162 6.60 8.35 -3.48
CA ILE A 162 5.89 8.32 -2.19
C ILE A 162 6.88 8.23 -1.03
N THR A 163 7.97 7.48 -1.20
CA THR A 163 8.99 7.29 -0.15
C THR A 163 9.88 8.51 0.03
N SER A 164 10.29 9.20 -1.04
CA SER A 164 11.15 10.40 -0.95
C SER A 164 10.49 11.55 -0.14
N ASP A 165 9.19 11.77 -0.34
CA ASP A 165 8.39 12.74 0.43
C ASP A 165 8.24 12.38 1.92
N SER A 166 8.45 11.11 2.28
CA SER A 166 8.34 10.63 3.67
C SER A 166 9.61 10.90 4.49
N ILE A 167 10.78 10.98 3.86
CA ILE A 167 12.09 11.09 4.52
C ILE A 167 12.30 12.50 5.11
N GLY A 168 11.80 13.56 4.45
CA GLY A 168 11.79 14.92 5.00
C GLY A 168 10.84 15.13 6.19
N LYS A 169 10.07 14.10 6.58
CA LYS A 169 8.96 14.19 7.54
C LYS A 169 9.19 13.33 8.80
N SER A 170 10.41 12.84 9.06
CA SER A 170 10.73 11.95 10.19
C SER A 170 10.23 12.49 11.55
N THR A 171 10.56 13.74 11.89
CA THR A 171 10.07 14.37 13.13
C THR A 171 8.55 14.48 13.15
N GLY A 172 7.94 14.84 12.02
CA GLY A 172 6.48 14.90 11.88
C GLY A 172 5.81 13.55 12.10
N MET A 173 6.45 12.45 11.67
CA MET A 173 5.92 11.09 11.87
C MET A 173 5.98 10.65 13.34
N VAL A 174 7.01 11.06 14.08
CA VAL A 174 7.09 10.85 15.53
C VAL A 174 5.98 11.64 16.22
N VAL A 175 5.82 12.93 15.90
CA VAL A 175 4.75 13.78 16.45
C VAL A 175 3.37 13.19 16.15
N LYS A 176 3.14 12.74 14.90
CA LYS A 176 1.91 12.05 14.52
C LYS A 176 1.67 10.83 15.40
N ARG A 177 2.69 10.00 15.63
CA ARG A 177 2.56 8.80 16.45
C ARG A 177 2.24 9.14 17.91
N VAL A 178 2.83 10.20 18.46
CA VAL A 178 2.50 10.69 19.80
C VAL A 178 1.05 11.15 19.88
N ILE A 179 0.58 11.92 18.90
CA ILE A 179 -0.83 12.35 18.80
C ILE A 179 -1.76 11.14 18.69
N ASP A 180 -1.42 10.15 17.85
CA ASP A 180 -2.20 8.93 17.69
C ASP A 180 -2.36 8.17 19.00
N LEU A 181 -1.26 7.97 19.74
CA LEU A 181 -1.26 7.26 21.02
C LEU A 181 -2.00 8.06 22.10
N ALA A 182 -1.70 9.35 22.25
CA ALA A 182 -2.34 10.21 23.25
C ALA A 182 -3.84 10.32 22.99
N GLY A 183 -4.24 10.57 21.74
CA GLY A 183 -5.64 10.65 21.35
C GLY A 183 -6.38 9.33 21.50
N ALA A 184 -5.74 8.19 21.20
CA ALA A 184 -6.35 6.88 21.39
C ALA A 184 -6.55 6.54 22.88
N VAL A 185 -5.54 6.77 23.73
CA VAL A 185 -5.64 6.54 25.18
C VAL A 185 -6.71 7.47 25.79
N MET A 186 -6.68 8.75 25.45
CA MET A 186 -7.68 9.71 25.94
C MET A 186 -9.10 9.32 25.51
N SER A 187 -9.28 8.92 24.25
CA SER A 187 -10.59 8.47 23.75
C SER A 187 -11.05 7.20 24.47
N LEU A 188 -10.16 6.23 24.73
CA LEU A 188 -10.51 5.02 25.48
C LEU A 188 -10.93 5.33 26.91
N LEU A 189 -10.26 6.26 27.59
CA LEU A 189 -10.62 6.68 28.95
C LEU A 189 -11.97 7.41 28.98
N LEU A 190 -12.17 8.38 28.08
CA LEU A 190 -13.42 9.15 28.01
C LEU A 190 -14.62 8.29 27.59
N LEU A 191 -14.39 7.32 26.69
CA LEU A 191 -15.43 6.44 26.17
C LEU A 191 -15.51 5.11 26.93
N ALA A 192 -14.80 4.94 28.05
CA ALA A 192 -14.80 3.72 28.85
C ALA A 192 -16.22 3.22 29.21
N PRO A 193 -17.19 4.09 29.57
CA PRO A 193 -18.57 3.64 29.81
C PRO A 193 -19.22 3.01 28.57
N ILE A 194 -18.96 3.56 27.38
CA ILE A 194 -19.49 3.04 26.11
C ILE A 194 -18.90 1.66 25.80
N PHE A 195 -17.61 1.45 26.10
CA PHE A 195 -16.95 0.15 25.98
C PHE A 195 -17.53 -0.93 26.92
N VAL A 196 -18.35 -0.56 27.90
CA VAL A 196 -19.10 -1.52 28.74
C VAL A 196 -20.54 -1.67 28.22
N ILE A 197 -21.22 -0.56 27.95
CA ILE A 197 -22.64 -0.56 27.56
C ILE A 197 -22.86 -1.25 26.21
N VAL A 198 -22.03 -0.96 25.21
CA VAL A 198 -22.21 -1.48 23.85
C VAL A 198 -22.08 -3.01 23.80
N PRO A 199 -21.04 -3.65 24.37
CA PRO A 199 -20.96 -5.10 24.45
C PRO A 199 -22.18 -5.76 25.10
N LEU A 200 -22.70 -5.19 26.19
CA LEU A 200 -23.88 -5.69 26.88
C LEU A 200 -25.11 -5.61 25.96
N ALA A 201 -25.35 -4.46 25.33
CA ALA A 201 -26.44 -4.29 24.37
C ALA A 201 -26.37 -5.31 23.22
N ILE A 202 -25.17 -5.52 22.65
CA ILE A 202 -24.95 -6.51 21.58
C ILE A 202 -25.29 -7.93 22.05
N LYS A 203 -24.86 -8.30 23.27
CA LYS A 203 -25.09 -9.63 23.86
C LYS A 203 -26.56 -9.88 24.20
N PHE A 204 -27.28 -8.86 24.66
CA PHE A 204 -28.71 -8.98 24.97
C PHE A 204 -29.60 -9.00 23.72
N THR A 205 -29.19 -8.35 22.63
CA THR A 205 -30.00 -8.27 21.41
C THR A 205 -29.70 -9.37 20.38
N SER A 206 -28.51 -9.96 20.37
CA SER A 206 -28.16 -11.01 19.39
C SER A 206 -27.12 -12.02 19.88
N LYS A 207 -27.27 -13.29 19.49
CA LYS A 207 -26.31 -14.36 19.83
C LYS A 207 -24.98 -14.20 19.11
N GLY A 208 -23.87 -14.58 19.75
CA GLY A 208 -22.51 -14.63 19.18
C GLY A 208 -21.49 -13.67 19.82
N PRO A 209 -20.37 -13.36 19.13
CA PRO A 209 -19.29 -12.53 19.67
C PRO A 209 -19.62 -11.03 19.68
N ILE A 210 -19.02 -10.30 20.62
CA ILE A 210 -19.16 -8.84 20.73
C ILE A 210 -18.41 -8.14 19.59
N PHE A 211 -17.20 -8.61 19.29
CA PHE A 211 -16.35 -8.02 18.28
C PHE A 211 -16.54 -8.73 16.93
N PHE A 212 -16.65 -7.94 15.88
CA PHE A 212 -16.43 -8.37 14.52
C PHE A 212 -14.97 -8.07 14.16
N ILE A 213 -14.27 -9.10 13.67
CA ILE A 213 -12.85 -8.99 13.31
C ILE A 213 -12.72 -9.31 11.83
N GLN A 214 -12.13 -8.41 11.06
CA GLN A 214 -11.97 -8.57 9.63
C GLN A 214 -10.53 -8.26 9.21
N GLU A 215 -9.98 -9.07 8.32
CA GLU A 215 -8.69 -8.78 7.71
C GLU A 215 -8.81 -7.62 6.71
N ARG A 216 -7.86 -6.68 6.78
CA ARG A 216 -7.81 -5.46 5.98
C ARG A 216 -6.39 -5.17 5.55
N TYR A 217 -6.24 -4.41 4.47
CA TYR A 217 -4.94 -3.90 4.05
C TYR A 217 -4.52 -2.66 4.84
N GLY A 218 -3.32 -2.72 5.41
CA GLY A 218 -2.69 -1.67 6.19
C GLY A 218 -1.60 -0.91 5.43
N LEU A 219 -0.65 -0.37 6.19
CA LEU A 219 0.50 0.34 5.63
C LEU A 219 1.25 -0.56 4.65
N ASN A 220 1.46 -0.06 3.43
CA ASN A 220 2.18 -0.73 2.36
C ASN A 220 1.60 -2.12 2.04
N GLY A 221 0.28 -2.28 2.13
CA GLY A 221 -0.39 -3.54 1.75
C GLY A 221 -0.23 -4.67 2.77
N VAL A 222 0.40 -4.41 3.94
CA VAL A 222 0.49 -5.42 4.99
C VAL A 222 -0.89 -5.66 5.60
N LYS A 223 -1.35 -6.91 5.58
CA LYS A 223 -2.63 -7.32 6.18
C LYS A 223 -2.62 -7.17 7.70
N PHE A 224 -3.74 -6.73 8.27
CA PHE A 224 -3.96 -6.69 9.72
C PHE A 224 -5.41 -6.98 10.08
N ARG A 225 -5.65 -7.32 11.36
CA ARG A 225 -6.99 -7.64 11.87
C ARG A 225 -7.65 -6.39 12.44
N LEU A 226 -8.62 -5.84 11.72
CA LEU A 226 -9.38 -4.67 12.15
C LEU A 226 -10.49 -5.08 13.13
N PHE A 227 -10.60 -4.36 14.25
CA PHE A 227 -11.64 -4.60 15.27
C PHE A 227 -12.83 -3.65 15.08
N LYS A 228 -14.04 -4.20 15.11
CA LYS A 228 -15.30 -3.45 15.21
C LYS A 228 -16.20 -4.05 16.27
N PHE A 229 -17.12 -3.28 16.82
CA PHE A 229 -18.28 -3.89 17.47
C PHE A 229 -19.18 -4.51 16.42
N ARG A 230 -19.74 -5.66 16.74
CA ARG A 230 -20.64 -6.36 15.85
C ARG A 230 -21.96 -5.59 15.75
N SER A 231 -22.26 -5.07 14.55
CA SER A 231 -23.53 -4.42 14.23
C SER A 231 -24.50 -5.33 13.44
N MET A 232 -24.00 -6.42 12.85
CA MET A 232 -24.77 -7.36 12.03
C MET A 232 -24.97 -8.71 12.74
N PHE A 233 -25.99 -9.47 12.33
CA PHE A 233 -26.15 -10.86 12.76
C PHE A 233 -24.94 -11.73 12.34
N VAL A 234 -24.76 -12.88 12.99
CA VAL A 234 -23.68 -13.82 12.66
C VAL A 234 -24.07 -14.67 11.46
N ASN A 235 -23.10 -15.18 10.70
CA ASN A 235 -23.30 -16.01 9.50
C ASN A 235 -24.07 -15.30 8.37
N ASN A 236 -23.80 -14.02 8.20
CA ASN A 236 -24.32 -13.25 7.08
C ASN A 236 -23.46 -13.46 5.83
N ASP A 237 -24.13 -13.58 4.69
CA ASP A 237 -23.49 -13.64 3.38
C ASP A 237 -22.91 -12.26 3.00
N ASP A 238 -21.65 -12.24 2.57
CA ASP A 238 -20.94 -11.04 2.14
C ASP A 238 -21.07 -10.77 0.63
N LEU A 239 -21.65 -11.69 -0.15
CA LEU A 239 -21.86 -11.55 -1.60
C LEU A 239 -22.54 -10.24 -1.99
N ILE A 240 -23.59 -9.84 -1.26
CA ILE A 240 -24.30 -8.57 -1.50
C ILE A 240 -23.35 -7.38 -1.39
N HIS A 241 -22.45 -7.38 -0.40
CA HIS A 241 -21.50 -6.28 -0.23
C HIS A 241 -20.40 -6.33 -1.28
N ARG A 242 -19.93 -7.52 -1.67
CA ARG A 242 -18.94 -7.67 -2.74
C ARG A 242 -19.47 -7.15 -4.08
N GLN A 243 -20.72 -7.49 -4.43
CA GLN A 243 -21.36 -7.01 -5.65
C GLN A 243 -21.52 -5.49 -5.66
N PHE A 244 -22.02 -4.92 -4.56
CA PHE A 244 -22.14 -3.47 -4.40
C PHE A 244 -20.79 -2.75 -4.56
N VAL A 245 -19.76 -3.24 -3.86
CA VAL A 245 -18.41 -2.67 -3.92
C VAL A 245 -17.86 -2.72 -5.35
N LYS A 246 -18.06 -3.84 -6.05
CA LYS A 246 -17.62 -3.98 -7.44
C LYS A 246 -18.28 -2.94 -8.34
N GLN A 247 -19.60 -2.80 -8.25
CA GLN A 247 -20.35 -1.78 -9.01
C GLN A 247 -19.89 -0.35 -8.68
N LEU A 248 -19.62 -0.07 -7.41
CA LEU A 248 -19.14 1.23 -6.94
C LEU A 248 -17.75 1.57 -7.50
N ILE A 249 -16.85 0.58 -7.55
CA ILE A 249 -15.50 0.73 -8.09
C ILE A 249 -15.53 0.86 -9.62
N ASP A 250 -16.36 0.07 -10.28
CA ASP A 250 -16.53 0.09 -11.74
C ASP A 250 -17.28 1.34 -12.23
N GLY A 251 -17.88 2.12 -11.31
CA GLY A 251 -18.65 3.32 -11.64
C GLY A 251 -19.99 3.04 -12.32
N SER A 252 -20.50 1.81 -12.22
CA SER A 252 -21.76 1.36 -12.84
C SER A 252 -23.00 1.61 -11.97
N ILE A 253 -22.86 2.44 -10.93
CA ILE A 253 -23.98 2.86 -10.10
C ILE A 253 -24.60 4.09 -10.76
N ASP A 254 -25.73 3.90 -11.44
CA ASP A 254 -26.54 5.00 -11.97
C ASP A 254 -27.15 5.81 -10.83
N GLU A 255 -27.03 7.13 -10.88
CA GLU A 255 -27.61 8.06 -9.89
C GLU A 255 -29.16 8.16 -9.99
N GLY A 256 -29.77 7.49 -10.97
CA GLY A 256 -31.13 7.76 -11.43
C GLY A 256 -32.18 6.65 -11.28
N GLU A 257 -31.82 5.41 -10.93
CA GLU A 257 -32.80 4.33 -10.77
C GLU A 257 -32.68 3.62 -9.42
N ASP A 258 -33.81 3.15 -8.89
CA ASP A 258 -33.99 2.34 -7.68
C ASP A 258 -33.32 0.94 -7.79
N THR A 259 -32.14 0.84 -8.40
CA THR A 259 -31.46 -0.41 -8.82
C THR A 259 -30.07 -0.58 -8.23
N VAL A 260 -29.82 0.02 -7.08
CA VAL A 260 -28.91 -0.53 -6.09
C VAL A 260 -29.64 -0.37 -4.78
N TYR A 261 -29.76 -1.45 -3.98
CA TYR A 261 -30.24 -1.35 -2.61
C TYR A 261 -29.56 -0.15 -1.94
N LYS A 262 -30.23 1.01 -1.90
CA LYS A 262 -30.07 2.00 -0.87
C LYS A 262 -30.45 1.22 0.36
N ILE A 263 -29.43 0.66 1.02
CA ILE A 263 -29.58 -0.10 2.27
C ILE A 263 -29.96 0.91 3.36
N THR A 264 -31.14 1.52 3.25
CA THR A 264 -31.79 2.22 4.37
C THR A 264 -32.30 1.20 5.39
N SER A 265 -32.33 -0.09 5.05
CA SER A 265 -32.68 -1.20 5.96
C SER A 265 -32.03 -2.52 5.56
N ASP A 266 -30.72 -2.67 5.83
CA ASP A 266 -30.06 -3.98 5.69
C ASP A 266 -30.74 -4.97 6.65
N PRO A 267 -31.35 -6.07 6.16
CA PRO A 267 -31.93 -7.09 7.04
C PRO A 267 -30.85 -7.78 7.90
N ARG A 268 -29.58 -7.70 7.48
CA ARG A 268 -28.44 -8.27 8.22
C ARG A 268 -28.05 -7.44 9.43
N VAL A 269 -28.45 -6.17 9.52
CA VAL A 269 -28.08 -5.25 10.60
C VAL A 269 -29.08 -5.36 11.76
N THR A 270 -28.57 -5.56 12.97
CA THR A 270 -29.38 -5.63 14.19
C THR A 270 -29.96 -4.25 14.56
N ALA A 271 -31.04 -4.20 15.35
CA ALA A 271 -31.62 -2.93 15.80
C ALA A 271 -30.60 -2.04 16.55
N VAL A 272 -29.83 -2.63 17.48
CA VAL A 272 -28.70 -1.95 18.14
C VAL A 272 -27.62 -1.57 17.12
N GLY A 273 -27.33 -2.45 16.16
CA GLY A 273 -26.39 -2.21 15.08
C GLY A 273 -26.70 -0.99 14.22
N LYS A 274 -27.99 -0.70 13.97
CA LYS A 274 -28.41 0.53 13.27
C LYS A 274 -27.95 1.77 14.01
N LEU A 275 -28.15 1.82 15.33
CA LEU A 275 -27.67 2.93 16.17
C LEU A 275 -26.14 2.99 16.22
N LEU A 276 -25.47 1.84 16.33
CA LEU A 276 -24.01 1.81 16.36
C LEU A 276 -23.42 2.39 15.06
N ARG A 277 -23.97 2.04 13.90
CA ARG A 277 -23.50 2.55 12.60
C ARG A 277 -23.84 4.02 12.39
N ALA A 278 -25.04 4.45 12.80
CA ALA A 278 -25.50 5.84 12.70
C ALA A 278 -24.51 6.81 13.37
N TYR A 279 -24.07 6.47 14.59
CA TYR A 279 -23.13 7.27 15.37
C TYR A 279 -21.67 6.81 15.23
N SER A 280 -21.37 5.91 14.28
CA SER A 280 -20.03 5.32 14.08
C SER A 280 -19.40 4.71 15.36
N LEU A 281 -20.25 4.30 16.32
CA LEU A 281 -19.81 3.67 17.56
C LEU A 281 -19.26 2.27 17.32
N ASP A 282 -19.67 1.61 16.24
CA ASP A 282 -19.14 0.29 15.86
C ASP A 282 -17.64 0.33 15.52
N GLU A 283 -17.10 1.50 15.19
CA GLU A 283 -15.69 1.68 14.83
C GLU A 283 -14.78 1.98 16.03
N LEU A 284 -15.33 2.23 17.22
CA LEU A 284 -14.53 2.55 18.42
C LEU A 284 -13.46 1.50 18.77
N PRO A 285 -13.67 0.17 18.60
CA PRO A 285 -12.62 -0.81 18.87
C PRO A 285 -11.37 -0.66 17.99
N GLN A 286 -11.44 0.09 16.88
CA GLN A 286 -10.26 0.41 16.06
C GLN A 286 -9.21 1.24 16.83
N LEU A 287 -9.59 1.89 17.95
CA LEU A 287 -8.63 2.54 18.85
C LEU A 287 -7.56 1.55 19.36
N PHE A 288 -7.90 0.27 19.54
CA PHE A 288 -6.91 -0.76 19.87
C PHE A 288 -5.93 -1.03 18.71
N ASN A 289 -6.37 -0.97 17.45
CA ASN A 289 -5.48 -1.06 16.29
C ASN A 289 -4.52 0.15 16.22
N VAL A 290 -4.98 1.34 16.63
CA VAL A 290 -4.12 2.53 16.74
C VAL A 290 -3.05 2.31 17.80
N LEU A 291 -3.40 1.82 18.98
CA LEU A 291 -2.42 1.49 20.03
C LEU A 291 -1.39 0.45 19.56
N LYS A 292 -1.83 -0.61 18.88
CA LYS A 292 -0.95 -1.63 18.28
C LYS A 292 -0.03 -1.11 17.17
N GLY A 293 -0.35 0.06 16.60
CA GLY A 293 0.43 0.64 15.50
C GLY A 293 0.11 0.07 14.13
N GLU A 294 -1.04 -0.61 14.00
CA GLU A 294 -1.59 -1.07 12.72
C GLU A 294 -2.33 0.07 12.01
N MET A 295 -3.00 0.93 12.79
CA MET A 295 -3.74 2.10 12.33
C MET A 295 -3.20 3.40 12.95
N SER A 296 -3.72 4.51 12.44
CA SER A 296 -3.55 5.88 12.91
C SER A 296 -4.94 6.47 13.23
N LEU A 297 -5.02 7.56 13.99
CA LEU A 297 -6.31 8.25 14.16
C LEU A 297 -6.80 8.82 12.82
N VAL A 298 -5.88 9.44 12.07
CA VAL A 298 -6.14 10.02 10.75
C VAL A 298 -5.34 9.31 9.66
N GLY A 299 -6.01 8.93 8.58
CA GLY A 299 -5.40 8.28 7.41
C GLY A 299 -6.45 7.79 6.41
N PRO A 300 -6.03 7.21 5.28
CA PRO A 300 -6.95 6.60 4.32
C PRO A 300 -7.76 5.46 4.96
N ARG A 301 -8.98 5.21 4.47
CA ARG A 301 -9.77 4.05 4.92
C ARG A 301 -9.04 2.75 4.57
N PRO A 302 -8.94 1.76 5.50
CA PRO A 302 -8.37 0.45 5.22
C PRO A 302 -9.32 -0.42 4.37
N PRO A 303 -8.94 -0.84 3.16
CA PRO A 303 -9.81 -1.61 2.28
C PRO A 303 -9.81 -3.10 2.60
N ILE A 304 -10.82 -3.80 2.08
CA ILE A 304 -10.97 -5.26 2.18
C ILE A 304 -10.24 -5.94 1.01
N HIS A 305 -9.94 -7.23 1.15
CA HIS A 305 -9.31 -8.05 0.11
C HIS A 305 -9.94 -7.86 -1.28
N TYR A 306 -11.23 -8.16 -1.41
CA TYR A 306 -11.95 -8.04 -2.68
C TYR A 306 -12.15 -6.60 -3.16
N GLU A 307 -12.02 -5.57 -2.30
CA GLU A 307 -12.00 -4.19 -2.78
C GLU A 307 -10.72 -3.99 -3.63
N VAL A 308 -9.57 -4.39 -3.09
CA VAL A 308 -8.25 -4.20 -3.74
C VAL A 308 -8.09 -5.02 -5.00
N GLU A 309 -8.68 -6.21 -5.08
CA GLU A 309 -8.73 -7.02 -6.31
C GLU A 309 -9.31 -6.22 -7.50
N ASN A 310 -10.27 -5.34 -7.25
CA ASN A 310 -10.92 -4.52 -8.28
C ASN A 310 -10.25 -3.14 -8.45
N TYR A 311 -9.22 -2.81 -7.67
CA TYR A 311 -8.54 -1.52 -7.79
C TYR A 311 -7.67 -1.46 -9.05
N SER A 312 -7.80 -0.36 -9.78
CA SER A 312 -6.79 0.07 -10.75
C SER A 312 -5.47 0.41 -10.04
N GLY A 313 -4.35 0.31 -10.77
CA GLY A 313 -3.02 0.47 -10.16
C GLY A 313 -2.78 1.84 -9.52
N TRP A 314 -3.42 2.90 -10.02
CA TRP A 314 -3.33 4.22 -9.40
C TRP A 314 -4.14 4.31 -8.09
N GLN A 315 -5.26 3.58 -7.98
CA GLN A 315 -6.08 3.56 -6.77
C GLN A 315 -5.36 2.86 -5.62
N ARG A 316 -4.57 1.81 -5.92
CA ARG A 316 -3.73 1.10 -4.95
C ARG A 316 -2.71 2.00 -4.24
N ASN A 317 -2.32 3.12 -4.84
CA ASN A 317 -1.40 4.09 -4.23
C ASN A 317 -1.89 4.63 -2.86
N ARG A 318 -3.19 4.56 -2.56
CA ARG A 318 -3.75 4.96 -1.26
C ARG A 318 -3.25 4.11 -0.08
N LEU A 319 -2.69 2.93 -0.37
CA LEU A 319 -2.18 1.98 0.63
C LEU A 319 -0.73 2.27 1.03
N ILE A 320 -0.07 3.21 0.37
CA ILE A 320 1.38 3.34 0.40
C ILE A 320 1.79 4.57 1.22
N GLY A 321 2.80 4.39 2.07
CA GLY A 321 3.49 5.48 2.76
C GLY A 321 2.83 5.99 4.04
N LYS A 322 1.56 5.71 4.31
CA LYS A 322 0.89 6.03 5.59
C LYS A 322 0.02 4.90 6.09
N ARG A 323 -0.13 4.81 7.42
CA ARG A 323 -1.08 3.88 8.05
C ARG A 323 -2.51 4.30 7.72
N PRO A 324 -3.44 3.34 7.58
CA PRO A 324 -4.85 3.66 7.49
C PRO A 324 -5.37 4.36 8.76
N GLY A 325 -6.44 5.13 8.60
CA GLY A 325 -7.06 5.93 9.65
C GLY A 325 -8.39 5.37 10.16
N ILE A 326 -8.74 5.69 11.40
CA ILE A 326 -10.14 5.60 11.87
C ILE A 326 -10.98 6.66 11.14
N THR A 327 -10.44 7.88 11.05
CA THR A 327 -10.99 8.99 10.27
C THR A 327 -10.02 9.42 9.16
N GLY A 328 -10.47 10.26 8.24
CA GLY A 328 -9.71 10.57 7.02
C GLY A 328 -10.35 11.69 6.21
N ALA A 329 -9.61 12.19 5.22
CA ALA A 329 -10.00 13.36 4.44
C ALA A 329 -11.34 13.18 3.71
N TRP A 330 -11.59 11.99 3.14
CA TRP A 330 -12.86 11.70 2.49
C TRP A 330 -14.01 11.57 3.50
N GLN A 331 -13.75 11.00 4.70
CA GLN A 331 -14.77 10.83 5.74
C GLN A 331 -15.27 12.17 6.28
N VAL A 332 -14.45 13.22 6.27
CA VAL A 332 -14.88 14.57 6.68
C VAL A 332 -15.39 15.43 5.53
N SER A 333 -14.97 15.16 4.29
CA SER A 333 -15.28 16.00 3.12
C SER A 333 -16.45 15.52 2.26
N GLY A 334 -16.69 14.21 2.12
CA GLY A 334 -17.47 13.69 0.99
C GLY A 334 -18.42 12.52 1.24
N ARG A 335 -18.60 12.06 2.50
CA ARG A 335 -19.29 10.80 2.90
C ARG A 335 -20.38 10.22 1.97
N SER A 336 -21.28 11.04 1.40
CA SER A 336 -22.52 10.58 0.75
C SER A 336 -22.74 11.00 -0.71
N SER A 337 -21.80 11.70 -1.37
CA SER A 337 -22.03 12.23 -2.73
C SER A 337 -20.78 12.24 -3.59
N THR A 338 -19.91 11.26 -3.42
CA THR A 338 -18.67 11.16 -4.19
C THR A 338 -18.50 9.77 -4.77
N THR A 339 -18.07 9.71 -6.01
CA THR A 339 -17.68 8.47 -6.68
C THR A 339 -16.51 7.80 -5.94
N PHE A 340 -16.29 6.51 -6.19
CA PHE A 340 -15.13 5.81 -5.63
C PHE A 340 -13.81 6.49 -6.02
N ASP A 341 -13.70 6.92 -7.26
CA ASP A 341 -12.54 7.64 -7.78
C ASP A 341 -12.27 8.95 -7.03
N GLU A 342 -13.32 9.72 -6.71
CA GLU A 342 -13.19 10.94 -5.91
C GLU A 342 -12.77 10.65 -4.48
N MET A 343 -13.31 9.59 -3.86
CA MET A 343 -12.87 9.13 -2.54
C MET A 343 -11.38 8.84 -2.55
N VAL A 344 -10.90 8.09 -3.54
CA VAL A 344 -9.47 7.76 -3.65
C VAL A 344 -8.63 9.00 -3.94
N ARG A 345 -9.11 9.94 -4.77
CA ARG A 345 -8.42 11.22 -5.00
C ARG A 345 -8.28 12.04 -3.73
N LEU A 346 -9.28 12.08 -2.86
CA LEU A 346 -9.21 12.75 -1.56
C LEU A 346 -8.15 12.09 -0.65
N ASP A 347 -8.08 10.76 -0.65
CA ASP A 347 -7.04 10.04 0.09
C ASP A 347 -5.64 10.32 -0.46
N LEU A 348 -5.46 10.26 -1.77
CA LEU A 348 -4.17 10.58 -2.40
C LEU A 348 -3.77 12.03 -2.20
N HIS A 349 -4.72 12.95 -2.20
CA HIS A 349 -4.47 14.36 -1.88
C HIS A 349 -3.98 14.49 -0.43
N TYR A 350 -4.67 13.86 0.52
CA TYR A 350 -4.23 13.81 1.93
C TYR A 350 -2.82 13.26 2.08
N LEU A 351 -2.47 12.17 1.39
CA LEU A 351 -1.13 11.58 1.46
C LEU A 351 -0.04 12.56 1.00
N ARG A 352 -0.29 13.29 -0.10
CA ARG A 352 0.64 14.28 -0.67
C ARG A 352 0.78 15.53 0.21
N SER A 353 -0.35 16.11 0.61
CA SER A 353 -0.40 17.36 1.40
C SER A 353 -0.33 17.13 2.92
N TRP A 354 0.01 15.90 3.34
CA TRP A 354 0.03 15.53 4.75
C TRP A 354 0.91 16.48 5.57
N SER A 355 0.32 17.00 6.64
CA SER A 355 0.95 17.75 7.72
C SER A 355 0.26 17.44 9.04
N VAL A 356 0.95 17.69 10.17
CA VAL A 356 0.36 17.52 11.51
C VAL A 356 -0.88 18.40 11.67
N MET A 357 -0.86 19.62 11.13
CA MET A 357 -2.01 20.53 11.20
C MET A 357 -3.22 20.00 10.43
N LEU A 358 -3.00 19.35 9.29
CA LEU A 358 -4.08 18.70 8.54
C LEU A 358 -4.72 17.56 9.34
N ASP A 359 -3.92 16.76 10.06
CA ASP A 359 -4.44 15.73 10.96
C ASP A 359 -5.29 16.33 12.08
N VAL A 360 -4.79 17.37 12.75
CA VAL A 360 -5.53 18.08 13.81
C VAL A 360 -6.85 18.63 13.28
N LYS A 361 -6.83 19.27 12.10
CA LYS A 361 -8.05 19.76 11.43
C LYS A 361 -9.06 18.63 11.20
N ILE A 362 -8.61 17.48 10.68
CA ILE A 362 -9.49 16.34 10.44
C ILE A 362 -10.08 15.82 11.76
N ILE A 363 -9.24 15.62 12.79
CA ILE A 363 -9.70 15.17 14.12
C ILE A 363 -10.77 16.10 14.69
N LEU A 364 -10.60 17.41 14.59
CA LEU A 364 -11.57 18.39 15.09
C LEU A 364 -12.87 18.40 14.28
N LEU A 365 -12.82 18.12 12.98
CA LEU A 365 -14.02 18.04 12.13
C LEU A 365 -14.81 16.75 12.34
N THR A 366 -14.15 15.65 12.69
CA THR A 366 -14.78 14.32 12.78
C THR A 366 -15.99 14.27 13.72
N PRO A 367 -15.97 14.79 14.96
CA PRO A 367 -17.13 14.76 15.85
C PRO A 367 -18.35 15.47 15.24
N PHE A 368 -18.16 16.62 14.59
CA PHE A 368 -19.27 17.36 13.97
C PHE A 368 -19.89 16.60 12.80
N VAL A 369 -19.07 15.87 12.03
CA VAL A 369 -19.54 15.05 10.91
C VAL A 369 -20.29 13.81 11.42
N VAL A 370 -19.80 13.17 12.49
CA VAL A 370 -20.45 12.00 13.11
C VAL A 370 -21.79 12.40 13.74
N LEU A 371 -21.84 13.50 14.49
CA LEU A 371 -23.06 13.96 15.17
C LEU A 371 -24.15 14.45 14.20
N ARG A 372 -23.78 14.93 13.02
CA ARG A 372 -24.76 15.36 12.00
C ARG A 372 -25.40 14.21 11.23
N CYS A 373 -24.97 12.95 11.46
CA CYS A 373 -25.45 11.74 10.78
C CYS A 373 -25.52 11.83 9.23
N ARG A 374 -24.83 12.80 8.61
CA ARG A 374 -24.86 12.97 7.15
C ARG A 374 -24.16 11.78 6.49
N GLY A 375 -24.94 10.97 5.77
CA GLY A 375 -24.45 9.81 5.04
C GLY A 375 -24.31 8.52 5.86
N ALA A 376 -24.87 8.46 7.07
CA ALA A 376 -24.93 7.21 7.82
C ALA A 376 -26.22 6.46 7.45
N TYR A 377 -26.09 5.43 6.60
CA TYR A 377 -27.17 4.49 6.28
C TYR A 377 -26.65 3.05 6.45
#